data_AF-A0A3D5CTW2-F1
#
_entry.id   AF-A0A3D5CTW2-F1
#
_cell.length_a   1.000
_cell.length_b   1.000
_cell.length_c   1.000
_cell.angle_alpha   90.00
_cell.angle_beta   90.00
_cell.angle_gamma   90.00
#
_symmetry.space_group_name_H-M   'P 1'
#
loop_
_entity.id
_entity.type
_entity.pdbx_description
1 polymer ?
#
loop_
_entity_poly.entity_id
_entity_poly.type
_entity_poly.pdbx_seq_one_letter_code
_entity_poly.pdbx_strand_id
1 'polypeptide(L)'
;MPSSSSVNNINVENYFPFEQTNTYNKEDSFVTLVSVNIKEYLDMEKRERKNVSIPKWADKLGKELKINFSETLTHAILKKAEEVKNN
;
A
#
# COMPACT_ATOMS: atom_id res chain seq x y z
N MET A 1 14.64 6.67 -11.59
CA MET A 1 14.49 6.86 -10.13
C MET A 1 15.32 8.06 -9.72
N PRO A 2 14.89 8.85 -8.73
CA PRO A 2 15.70 9.95 -8.19
C PRO A 2 16.99 9.40 -7.58
N SER A 3 18.06 10.21 -7.59
CA SER A 3 19.30 9.90 -6.88
C SER A 3 19.15 10.18 -5.39
N SER A 4 19.71 9.32 -4.53
CA SER A 4 19.69 9.56 -3.09
C SER A 4 20.52 10.80 -2.75
N SER A 5 19.97 11.70 -1.94
CA SER A 5 20.75 12.77 -1.33
C SER A 5 21.67 12.19 -0.23
N SER A 6 22.83 12.81 -0.05
CA SER A 6 23.68 12.51 1.11
C SER A 6 22.95 12.88 2.40
N VAL A 7 22.90 11.97 3.37
CA VAL A 7 22.26 12.16 4.67
C VAL A 7 22.84 13.37 5.41
N ASN A 8 24.15 13.55 5.33
CA ASN A 8 24.86 14.66 5.96
C ASN A 8 24.45 16.04 5.39
N ASN A 9 23.81 16.04 4.21
CA ASN A 9 23.38 17.26 3.53
C ASN A 9 21.86 17.50 3.68
N ILE A 10 21.15 16.70 4.49
CA ILE A 10 19.72 16.87 4.74
C ILE A 10 19.54 17.75 5.99
N ASN A 11 18.88 18.89 5.82
CA ASN A 11 18.42 19.72 6.93
C ASN A 11 16.90 19.64 7.02
N VAL A 12 16.38 19.12 8.13
CA VAL A 12 14.94 18.92 8.39
C VAL A 12 14.16 20.22 8.28
N GLU A 13 14.74 21.35 8.72
CA GLU A 13 14.09 22.67 8.71
C GLU A 13 13.80 23.18 7.29
N ASN A 14 14.56 22.73 6.29
CA ASN A 14 14.36 23.11 4.89
C ASN A 14 13.15 22.40 4.24
N TYR A 15 12.76 21.23 4.77
CA TYR A 15 11.68 20.41 4.22
C TYR A 15 10.37 20.55 5.00
N PHE A 16 10.44 20.97 6.26
CA PHE A 16 9.29 21.27 7.11
C PHE A 16 9.37 22.72 7.56
N PRO A 17 8.90 23.68 6.75
CA PRO A 17 8.87 25.07 7.18
C PRO A 17 7.99 25.19 8.42
N PHE A 18 8.60 25.64 9.52
CA PHE A 18 8.00 25.78 10.85
C PHE A 18 6.60 26.43 10.86
N GLU A 19 6.30 27.29 9.89
CA GLU A 19 5.05 28.05 9.82
C GLU A 19 3.81 27.23 9.40
N GLN A 20 3.97 26.00 8.94
CA GLN A 20 2.84 25.24 8.36
C GLN A 20 2.19 24.22 9.31
N THR A 21 2.84 23.85 10.43
CA THR A 21 2.29 22.85 11.35
C THR A 21 2.71 23.09 12.80
N ASN A 22 1.76 23.20 13.73
CA ASN A 22 2.01 23.27 15.18
C ASN A 22 2.59 21.97 15.79
N THR A 23 2.99 21.00 14.96
CA THR A 23 3.42 19.65 15.36
C THR A 23 4.91 19.41 15.17
N TYR A 24 5.66 20.36 14.60
CA TYR A 24 7.10 20.20 14.40
C TYR A 24 7.87 20.59 15.67
N ASN A 25 8.51 19.61 16.31
CA ASN A 25 9.50 19.82 17.36
C ASN A 25 10.89 19.40 16.85
N LYS A 26 11.81 20.37 16.77
CA LYS A 26 13.19 20.13 16.32
C LYS A 26 13.93 19.17 17.26
N GLU A 27 13.67 19.24 18.56
CA GLU A 27 14.36 18.40 19.55
C GLU A 27 13.97 16.92 19.43
N ASP A 28 12.74 16.65 18.97
CA ASP A 28 12.23 15.29 18.75
C ASP A 28 12.46 14.78 17.31
N SER A 29 13.12 15.59 16.48
CA SER A 29 13.35 15.29 15.07
C SER A 29 14.77 14.77 14.82
N PHE A 30 14.89 13.74 13.98
CA PHE A 30 16.20 13.20 13.57
C PHE A 30 16.18 12.77 12.11
N VAL A 31 17.37 12.79 11.49
CA VAL A 31 17.58 12.29 10.12
C VAL A 31 18.10 10.86 10.20
N THR A 32 17.50 9.95 9.45
CA THR A 32 17.94 8.55 9.39
C THR A 32 17.87 7.99 7.97
N LEU A 33 18.66 6.93 7.73
CA LEU A 33 18.59 6.12 6.52
C LEU A 33 17.55 5.02 6.70
N VAL A 34 16.62 4.92 5.75
CA VAL A 34 15.68 3.80 5.66
C VAL A 34 16.07 2.96 4.45
N SER A 35 16.58 1.76 4.69
CA SER A 35 16.83 0.79 3.64
C SER A 35 15.54 0.05 3.32
N VAL A 36 15.16 0.00 2.04
CA VAL A 36 14.03 -0.79 1.57
C VAL A 36 14.47 -1.71 0.45
N ASN A 37 14.06 -2.98 0.51
CA ASN A 37 14.23 -3.89 -0.61
C ASN A 37 13.08 -3.68 -1.59
N ILE A 38 13.29 -2.83 -2.60
CA ILE A 38 12.26 -2.47 -3.59
C ILE A 38 11.70 -3.71 -4.31
N LYS A 39 12.48 -4.79 -4.44
CA LYS A 39 12.02 -6.03 -5.08
C LYS A 39 10.81 -6.64 -4.37
N GLU A 40 10.78 -6.57 -3.03
CA GLU A 40 9.66 -7.09 -2.23
C GLU A 40 8.37 -6.32 -2.49
N TYR A 41 8.45 -5.04 -2.83
CA TYR A 41 7.28 -4.20 -3.15
C TYR A 41 6.86 -4.34 -4.62
N LEU A 42 7.81 -4.49 -5.54
CA LEU A 42 7.51 -4.73 -6.96
C LEU A 42 6.81 -6.07 -7.18
N ASP A 43 7.15 -7.09 -6.38
CA ASP A 43 6.49 -8.39 -6.45
C ASP A 43 5.07 -8.39 -5.86
N MET A 44 4.72 -7.43 -4.99
CA MET A 44 3.39 -7.32 -4.39
C MET A 44 2.31 -6.89 -5.38
N GLU A 45 2.66 -6.13 -6.42
CA GLU A 45 1.71 -5.75 -7.48
C GLU A 45 1.54 -6.83 -8.55
N LYS A 46 2.36 -7.88 -8.51
CA LYS A 46 2.30 -8.96 -9.48
C LYS A 46 1.00 -9.75 -9.31
N ARG A 47 0.18 -9.73 -10.37
CA ARG A 47 -1.06 -10.52 -10.40
C ARG A 47 -0.76 -11.99 -10.62
N GLU A 48 -1.15 -12.82 -9.67
CA GLU A 48 -1.10 -14.28 -9.77
C GLU A 48 -2.46 -14.82 -10.28
N ARG A 49 -2.45 -15.55 -11.40
CA ARG A 49 -3.66 -16.12 -11.98
C ARG A 49 -4.21 -17.23 -11.09
N LYS A 50 -5.49 -17.14 -10.72
CA LYS A 50 -6.23 -18.19 -10.02
C LYS A 50 -7.36 -18.71 -10.91
N ASN A 51 -7.49 -20.04 -10.99
CA ASN A 51 -8.65 -20.69 -11.59
C ASN A 51 -9.51 -21.22 -10.44
N VAL A 52 -10.75 -20.72 -10.33
CA VAL A 52 -11.71 -21.11 -9.30
C VAL A 52 -13.05 -21.43 -9.96
N SER A 53 -13.82 -22.32 -9.35
CA SER A 53 -15.18 -22.64 -9.79
C SER A 53 -16.19 -21.96 -8.89
N ILE A 54 -17.16 -21.28 -9.50
CA ILE A 54 -18.27 -20.62 -8.78
C ILE A 54 -19.61 -21.16 -9.33
N PRO A 55 -20.69 -21.09 -8.54
CA PRO A 55 -22.01 -21.49 -9.02
C PRO A 55 -22.44 -20.72 -10.28
N LYS A 56 -23.17 -21.40 -11.18
CA LYS A 56 -23.62 -20.82 -12.45
C LYS A 56 -24.44 -19.54 -12.27
N TRP A 57 -25.24 -19.46 -11.21
CA TRP A 57 -26.04 -18.27 -10.92
C TRP A 57 -25.16 -17.06 -10.58
N ALA A 58 -24.04 -17.26 -9.89
CA ALA A 58 -23.12 -16.20 -9.50
C ALA A 58 -22.32 -15.69 -10.70
N ASP A 59 -21.87 -16.59 -11.58
CA ASP A 59 -21.21 -16.24 -12.83
C ASP A 59 -22.13 -15.42 -13.74
N LYS A 60 -23.38 -15.86 -13.91
CA LYS A 60 -24.39 -15.16 -14.72
C LYS A 60 -24.63 -13.74 -14.19
N LEU A 61 -24.93 -13.61 -12.89
CA LEU A 61 -25.21 -12.32 -12.26
C LEU A 61 -24.00 -11.38 -12.36
N GLY A 62 -22.79 -11.88 -12.10
CA GLY A 62 -21.57 -11.08 -12.19
C GLY A 62 -21.31 -10.57 -13.61
N LYS A 63 -21.57 -11.39 -14.64
CA LYS A 63 -21.46 -10.98 -16.04
C LYS A 63 -22.51 -9.93 -16.43
N GLU A 64 -23.77 -10.12 -16.03
CA GLU A 64 -24.87 -9.17 -16.30
C GLU A 64 -24.59 -7.80 -15.70
N LEU A 65 -24.03 -7.77 -14.49
CA LEU A 65 -23.67 -6.55 -13.77
C LEU A 65 -22.27 -6.00 -14.15
N LYS A 66 -21.55 -6.65 -15.07
CA LYS A 66 -20.17 -6.30 -15.48
C LYS A 66 -19.18 -6.20 -14.31
N ILE A 67 -19.33 -7.08 -13.32
CA ILE A 67 -18.47 -7.15 -12.14
C ILE A 67 -17.10 -7.69 -12.53
N ASN A 68 -16.05 -7.05 -12.00
CA ASN A 68 -14.69 -7.57 -12.07
C ASN A 68 -14.48 -8.65 -11.01
N PHE A 69 -14.51 -9.93 -11.41
CA PHE A 69 -14.37 -11.07 -10.50
C PHE A 69 -13.03 -11.07 -9.75
N SER A 70 -11.93 -10.71 -10.42
CA SER A 70 -10.61 -10.70 -9.81
C SER A 70 -10.52 -9.65 -8.70
N GLU A 71 -11.00 -8.45 -8.96
CA GLU A 71 -11.04 -7.36 -7.96
C GLU A 71 -11.99 -7.68 -6.80
N THR A 72 -13.17 -8.22 -7.11
CA THR A 72 -14.15 -8.63 -6.10
C THR A 72 -13.58 -9.68 -5.16
N LEU A 73 -12.86 -10.67 -5.71
CA LEU A 73 -12.17 -11.69 -4.92
C LEU A 73 -11.09 -11.06 -4.03
N THR A 74 -10.28 -10.14 -4.56
CA THR A 74 -9.25 -9.44 -3.79
C THR A 74 -9.84 -8.69 -2.59
N HIS A 75 -10.89 -7.88 -2.81
CA HIS A 75 -11.54 -7.16 -1.72
C HIS A 75 -12.19 -8.08 -0.68
N ALA A 76 -12.81 -9.18 -1.12
CA ALA A 76 -13.39 -10.17 -0.21
C ALA A 76 -12.32 -10.83 0.68
N ILE A 77 -11.14 -11.13 0.12
CA ILE A 77 -10.00 -11.68 0.88
C ILE A 77 -9.51 -10.67 1.91
N LEU A 78 -9.32 -9.40 1.52
CA LEU A 78 -8.88 -8.34 2.44
C LEU A 78 -9.84 -8.19 3.63
N LYS A 79 -11.14 -8.06 3.34
CA LYS A 79 -12.18 -7.97 4.38
C LYS A 79 -12.16 -9.18 5.31
N LYS A 80 -12.04 -10.40 4.77
CA LYS A 80 -11.99 -11.62 5.58
C LYS A 80 -10.72 -11.67 6.43
N ALA A 81 -9.58 -11.22 5.91
CA ALA A 81 -8.32 -11.17 6.65
C ALA A 81 -8.38 -10.19 7.83
N GLU A 82 -9.06 -9.04 7.67
CA GLU A 82 -9.30 -8.09 8.76
C GLU A 82 -10.18 -8.69 9.86
N GLU A 83 -11.27 -9.37 9.48
CA GLU A 83 -12.15 -10.07 10.44
C GLU A 83 -11.39 -11.12 11.26
N VAL A 84 -10.46 -11.85 10.65
CA VAL A 84 -9.66 -12.88 11.35
C VAL A 84 -8.63 -12.25 12.29
N LYS A 85 -8.01 -11.12 11.93
CA LYS A 85 -7.00 -10.45 12.77
C LYS A 85 -7.59 -9.77 14.02
N ASN A 86 -8.88 -9.42 13.97
CA ASN A 86 -9.59 -8.74 15.05
C ASN A 86 -10.27 -9.71 16.05
N ASN A 87 -10.10 -11.02 15.87
CA ASN A 87 -10.53 -12.08 16.79
C ASN A 87 -9.31 -12.78 17.39
#